data_AF-A0A960ET49-F1
#
_entry.id   AF-A0A960ET49-F1
#
_cell.length_a   1.000
_cell.length_b   1.000
_cell.length_c   1.000
_cell.angle_alpha   90.00
_cell.angle_beta   90.00
_cell.angle_gamma   90.00
#
_symmetry.space_group_name_H-M   'P 1'
#
loop_
_entity.id
_entity.type
_entity.pdbx_description
1 polymer ?
#
loop_
_entity_poly.entity_id
_entity_poly.type
_entity_poly.pdbx_seq_one_letter_code
_entity_poly.pdbx_strand_id
1 'polypeptide(L)' 'MARDLAIDLGTANTLVYAKGQGIVLNEPSVIA' A
#
# COMPACT_ATOMS: atom_id res chain seq x y z
N MET A 1 -8.78 -12.68 -12.33
CA MET A 1 -9.22 -12.34 -10.95
C MET A 1 -8.64 -10.98 -10.63
N ALA A 2 -9.46 -9.97 -10.36
CA ALA A 2 -8.93 -8.71 -9.86
C ALA A 2 -8.34 -8.94 -8.46
N ARG A 3 -7.12 -8.45 -8.18
CA ARG A 3 -6.62 -8.39 -6.80
C ARG A 3 -7.34 -7.25 -6.12
N ASP A 4 -8.12 -7.55 -5.08
CA ASP A 4 -8.73 -6.55 -4.20
C ASP A 4 -7.61 -5.85 -3.41
N LEU A 5 -7.19 -4.68 -3.88
CA LEU A 5 -6.18 -3.84 -3.27
C LEU A 5 -6.76 -2.51 -2.80
N ALA A 6 -6.30 -2.05 -1.65
CA ALA A 6 -6.46 -0.67 -1.22
C ALA A 6 -5.08 -0.02 -1.12
N ILE A 7 -4.97 1.22 -1.61
CA ILE A 7 -3.73 1.98 -1.60
C ILE A 7 -3.99 3.26 -0.81
N ASP A 8 -3.17 3.49 0.21
CA ASP A 8 -3.11 4.75 0.95
C ASP A 8 -1.86 5.51 0.51
N LEU A 9 -2.07 6.74 0.04
CA LEU A 9 -1.01 7.62 -0.47
C LEU A 9 -0.85 8.80 0.47
N GLY A 10 -0.15 8.55 1.58
CA GLY A 10 0.22 9.57 2.53
C GLY A 10 1.42 10.39 2.05
N THR A 11 1.57 11.59 2.61
CA THR A 11 2.72 12.47 2.35
C THR A 11 4.04 11.86 2.84
N ALA A 12 3.99 11.09 3.93
CA ALA A 12 5.16 10.44 4.52
C ALA A 12 5.32 8.98 4.07
N ASN A 13 4.21 8.25 3.94
CA ASN A 13 4.22 6.82 3.66
C ASN A 13 3.17 6.43 2.62
N THR A 14 3.52 5.45 1.81
CA THR A 14 2.60 4.72 0.93
C THR A 14 2.35 3.36 1.55
N LEU A 15 1.09 2.99 1.73
CA LEU A 15 0.69 1.68 2.21
C LEU A 15 -0.16 0.96 1.18
N VAL A 16 0.03 -0.35 1.06
CA VAL A 16 -0.82 -1.22 0.24
C VAL A 16 -1.40 -2.32 1.11
N TYR A 17 -2.72 -2.46 1.08
CA TYR A 17 -3.45 -3.55 1.71
C TYR A 17 -3.98 -4.51 0.65
N ALA A 18 -3.85 -5.81 0.90
CA ALA A 18 -4.48 -6.86 0.11
C ALA A 18 -5.50 -7.63 0.96
N LYS A 19 -6.73 -7.74 0.46
CA LYS A 19 -7.82 -8.45 1.16
C LYS A 19 -7.41 -9.88 1.49
N GLY A 20 -7.51 -10.23 2.77
CA GLY A 20 -7.12 -11.55 3.29
C GLY A 20 -5.61 -11.74 3.54
N GLN A 21 -4.76 -10.76 3.23
CA GLN A 21 -3.32 -10.80 3.51
C GLN A 21 -2.87 -9.69 4.47
N GLY A 22 -3.63 -8.61 4.60
CA GLY A 22 -3.22 -7.48 5.45
C GLY A 22 -2.43 -6.43 4.67
N ILE A 23 -1.59 -5.67 5.39
CA ILE A 23 -0.67 -4.69 4.79
C ILE A 23 0.49 -5.45 4.14
N VAL A 24 0.65 -5.28 2.83
CA VAL A 24 1.67 -5.95 2.02
C VAL A 24 2.78 -5.01 1.55
N LEU A 25 2.62 -3.69 1.73
CA LEU A 25 3.64 -2.67 1.51
C LEU A 25 3.45 -1.55 2.51
N ASN A 26 4.54 -1.06 3.09
CA ASN A 26 4.59 0.14 3.93
C ASN A 26 5.96 0.80 3.73
N GLU A 27 6.04 1.74 2.79
CA GLU A 27 7.30 2.39 2.39
C GLU A 27 7.19 3.91 2.55
N PRO A 28 8.31 4.63 2.74
CA PRO A 28 8.30 6.09 2.62
C PRO A 28 7.82 6.54 1.24
N SER A 29 7.00 7.60 1.19
CA SER A 29 6.54 8.23 -0.05
C SER A 29 7.61 9.14 -0.65
N VAL A 30 8.75 8.56 -1.02
CA VAL A 30 9.94 9.27 -1.52
C VAL A 30 10.45 8.58 -2.79
N ILE A 31 11.01 9.37 -3.71
CA ILE A 31 11.73 8.89 -4.90
C ILE A 31 13.20 9.30 -4.72
N ALA A 32 14.13 8.40 -5.03
CA ALA A 32 15.58 8.65 -5.01
C ALA A 32 16.12 9.00 -6.40
#